data_AF-A0A087D8N3-F1
#
_entry.id   AF-A0A087D8N3-F1
#
_cell.length_a   1.000
_cell.length_b   1.000
_cell.length_c   1.000
_cell.angle_alpha   90.00
_cell.angle_beta   90.00
_cell.angle_gamma   90.00
#
_symmetry.space_group_name_H-M   'P 1'
#
loop_
_entity.id
_entity.type
_entity.pdbx_description
1 polymer ?
#
loop_
_entity_poly.entity_id
_entity_poly.type
_entity_poly.pdbx_seq_one_letter_code
_entity_poly.pdbx_strand_id
1 'polypeptide(L)'
;MWRVGAPTISDVNEMTNVNDGEHATVDPVGVAGEPTAADMARPGAGNGAAAGSHSSRGEYKTPGGKLVGVTILRNAEAAAGEGGDGNAAVLCRLDGDFFVDDADNPGGDEAAGNHADAASALIADIERTLLGGQSARYAIARHPEVRLVGADAAAIDAAFARAWSGWSGRREARDPAPAAAPGAVAHPAASPAPAPMKNGTRDDDGEEAEWRRRWAALHPTVVVDEPRGPEEQMRIDEQWSRDVAQGRRGPTVRFWQWAAPAVVIGRFQSLPDEVHEDRAASEGFVVVRRCTGGGAMFIEPGNTITYSLYAPRSFVEGVGVEASYRLCDQWLIDALRGLGVDARFAGINDIASSHGKIGGAAQRRFAGPVGAVLHHVTMAYDIDAEKMGRILNVSAEKMSDKAVRSARKRVDPLRSQTGLSRGQIVDRLVGYLRKR
;
A
#
# COMPACT_ATOMS: atom_id res chain seq x y z
N MET A 1 -42.73 -10.85 -25.78
CA MET A 1 -42.76 -11.98 -26.71
C MET A 1 -41.71 -12.98 -26.22
N TRP A 2 -42.18 -14.11 -25.69
CA TRP A 2 -41.47 -15.30 -25.16
C TRP A 2 -40.61 -15.21 -23.87
N ARG A 3 -41.14 -15.85 -22.81
CA ARG A 3 -40.51 -16.39 -21.58
C ARG A 3 -39.59 -17.58 -21.94
N VAL A 4 -38.69 -18.12 -21.10
CA VAL A 4 -38.85 -19.09 -19.97
C VAL A 4 -37.39 -19.53 -19.63
N GLY A 5 -36.91 -19.90 -18.44
CA GLY A 5 -37.45 -20.14 -17.11
C GLY A 5 -36.32 -20.65 -16.18
N ALA A 6 -36.53 -20.52 -14.87
CA ALA A 6 -35.72 -21.14 -13.82
C ALA A 6 -36.17 -22.59 -13.55
N PRO A 7 -35.37 -23.34 -12.78
CA PRO A 7 -35.97 -24.15 -11.71
C PRO A 7 -35.29 -23.98 -10.34
N THR A 8 -36.13 -23.94 -9.30
CA THR A 8 -35.90 -24.36 -7.91
C THR A 8 -36.36 -25.84 -7.79
N ILE A 9 -36.07 -26.70 -6.80
CA ILE A 9 -35.87 -26.61 -5.34
C ILE A 9 -35.23 -27.94 -4.84
N SER A 10 -34.75 -27.95 -3.58
CA SER A 10 -34.49 -29.03 -2.57
C SER A 10 -34.95 -30.49 -2.81
N ASP A 11 -34.50 -31.57 -2.13
CA ASP A 11 -33.66 -31.92 -0.96
C ASP A 11 -33.47 -33.46 -1.04
N VAL A 12 -32.36 -34.03 -0.52
CA VAL A 12 -32.32 -35.18 0.46
C VAL A 12 -30.93 -35.84 0.59
N ASN A 13 -30.37 -35.67 1.79
CA ASN A 13 -29.90 -36.67 2.76
C ASN A 13 -28.67 -37.61 2.55
N GLU A 14 -27.78 -37.49 3.55
CA GLU A 14 -27.04 -38.50 4.34
C GLU A 14 -25.97 -39.46 3.75
N MET A 15 -24.75 -39.26 4.28
CA MET A 15 -23.79 -40.21 4.86
C MET A 15 -23.46 -41.53 4.12
N THR A 16 -22.17 -41.74 3.83
CA THR A 16 -21.30 -42.72 4.53
C THR A 16 -19.87 -42.73 3.97
N ASN A 17 -18.88 -42.81 4.87
CA ASN A 17 -17.50 -43.25 4.60
C ASN A 17 -17.50 -44.71 4.11
N VAL A 18 -16.63 -45.07 3.16
CA VAL A 18 -15.77 -46.28 3.19
C VAL A 18 -14.58 -46.06 2.23
N ASN A 19 -13.43 -46.52 2.70
CA ASN A 19 -12.07 -46.52 2.12
C ASN A 19 -11.90 -47.61 1.03
N ASP A 20 -10.67 -47.72 0.51
CA ASP A 20 -10.12 -48.76 -0.37
C ASP A 20 -10.28 -48.42 -1.86
N GLY A 21 -9.24 -48.18 -2.66
CA GLY A 21 -7.88 -48.70 -2.60
C GLY A 21 -7.74 -49.77 -3.67
N GLU A 22 -7.34 -49.40 -4.89
CA GLU A 22 -6.71 -50.37 -5.79
C GLU A 22 -5.84 -49.72 -6.86
N HIS A 23 -4.66 -50.32 -6.96
CA HIS A 23 -3.54 -50.01 -7.84
C HIS A 23 -3.87 -50.33 -9.30
N ALA A 24 -3.40 -49.49 -10.22
CA ALA A 24 -3.07 -49.93 -11.57
C ALA A 24 -1.71 -49.33 -11.97
N THR A 25 -0.68 -50.13 -11.71
CA THR A 25 0.67 -50.00 -12.26
C THR A 25 0.67 -50.39 -13.74
N VAL A 26 1.20 -49.52 -14.60
CA VAL A 26 1.77 -49.93 -15.88
C VAL A 26 3.15 -49.28 -15.97
N ASP A 27 4.15 -50.15 -16.07
CA ASP A 27 5.59 -49.92 -16.02
C ASP A 27 6.17 -49.86 -17.46
N PRO A 28 7.48 -49.61 -17.67
CA PRO A 28 7.95 -48.44 -18.40
C PRO A 28 8.69 -48.78 -19.70
N VAL A 29 8.82 -47.80 -20.62
CA VAL A 29 9.76 -47.90 -21.74
C VAL A 29 10.41 -46.54 -21.99
N GLY A 30 11.76 -46.52 -21.92
CA GLY A 30 12.57 -45.56 -22.69
C GLY A 30 13.47 -44.64 -21.88
N VAL A 31 14.52 -45.20 -21.27
CA VAL A 31 15.69 -44.47 -20.76
C VAL A 31 16.49 -43.88 -21.93
N ALA A 32 16.76 -42.57 -21.90
CA ALA A 32 17.85 -41.95 -22.64
C ALA A 32 18.53 -40.93 -21.71
N GLY A 33 19.85 -41.07 -21.58
CA GLY A 33 20.66 -40.59 -20.46
C GLY A 33 20.81 -39.08 -20.29
N GLU A 34 21.07 -38.71 -19.04
CA GLU A 34 21.62 -37.41 -18.65
C GLU A 34 23.00 -37.18 -19.30
N PRO A 35 23.28 -35.99 -19.85
CA PRO A 35 24.64 -35.57 -20.13
C PRO A 35 25.24 -34.89 -18.89
N THR A 36 26.41 -35.39 -18.49
CA THR A 36 27.26 -34.88 -17.42
C THR A 36 27.83 -33.50 -17.70
N ALA A 37 28.17 -32.80 -16.61
CA ALA A 37 28.88 -31.53 -16.60
C ALA A 37 30.29 -31.61 -17.20
N ALA A 38 30.41 -31.46 -18.51
CA ALA A 38 31.62 -31.05 -19.23
C ALA A 38 31.31 -30.95 -20.74
N ASP A 39 30.67 -29.86 -21.16
CA ASP A 39 30.85 -29.27 -22.50
C ASP A 39 29.98 -28.01 -22.61
N MET A 40 30.61 -26.86 -22.80
CA MET A 40 30.12 -25.63 -23.47
C MET A 40 31.03 -24.45 -23.07
N ALA A 41 32.28 -24.50 -23.55
CA ALA A 41 33.18 -23.35 -23.58
C ALA A 41 33.03 -22.61 -24.92
N ARG A 42 32.45 -21.39 -24.86
CA ARG A 42 32.50 -20.20 -25.75
C ARG A 42 32.82 -20.35 -27.26
N PRO A 43 32.14 -19.55 -28.10
CA PRO A 43 32.75 -18.28 -28.50
C PRO A 43 31.80 -17.08 -28.38
N GLY A 44 32.39 -15.91 -28.14
CA GLY A 44 31.67 -14.64 -27.96
C GLY A 44 30.85 -14.25 -29.19
N ALA A 45 29.57 -13.95 -28.96
CA ALA A 45 28.70 -13.28 -29.91
C ALA A 45 28.29 -11.93 -29.32
N GLY A 46 28.31 -10.92 -30.19
CA GLY A 46 28.37 -9.51 -29.87
C GLY A 46 27.23 -8.99 -29.00
N ASN A 47 27.61 -8.02 -28.18
CA ASN A 47 26.73 -7.16 -27.42
C ASN A 47 25.92 -6.28 -28.40
N GLY A 48 24.80 -6.80 -28.89
CA GLY A 48 23.76 -6.01 -29.55
C GLY A 48 23.00 -5.21 -28.50
N ALA A 49 23.59 -4.11 -28.03
CA ALA A 49 22.93 -3.15 -27.16
C ALA A 49 21.74 -2.53 -27.93
N ALA A 50 20.52 -2.99 -27.63
CA ALA A 50 19.34 -2.19 -27.91
C ALA A 50 19.51 -0.83 -27.19
N ALA A 51 19.36 0.28 -27.92
CA ALA A 51 19.57 1.63 -27.42
C ALA A 51 18.77 1.87 -26.13
N GLY A 52 19.45 1.91 -24.98
CA GLY A 52 18.81 1.85 -23.67
C GLY A 52 18.01 3.11 -23.33
N SER A 53 16.75 2.94 -22.92
CA SER A 53 15.98 4.00 -22.27
C SER A 53 16.65 4.37 -20.95
N HIS A 54 17.18 5.59 -20.84
CA HIS A 54 17.80 6.05 -19.60
C HIS A 54 16.70 6.53 -18.65
N SER A 55 16.60 5.90 -17.46
CA SER A 55 15.63 6.25 -16.42
C SER A 55 16.32 6.52 -15.08
N SER A 56 15.85 7.51 -14.34
CA SER A 56 16.23 7.72 -12.93
C SER A 56 14.99 7.96 -12.09
N ARG A 57 14.99 7.48 -10.84
CA ARG A 57 13.87 7.60 -9.91
C ARG A 57 14.37 8.17 -8.58
N GLY A 58 13.58 9.08 -8.02
CA GLY A 58 13.77 9.60 -6.67
C GLY A 58 12.48 9.44 -5.90
N GLU A 59 12.59 9.07 -4.62
CA GLU A 59 11.45 8.87 -3.74
C GLU A 59 11.61 9.73 -2.48
N TYR A 60 10.51 10.17 -1.89
CA TYR A 60 10.50 10.92 -0.63
C TYR A 60 9.23 10.59 0.17
N LYS A 61 9.35 10.47 1.50
CA LYS A 61 8.21 10.24 2.39
C LYS A 61 8.24 11.21 3.57
N THR A 62 7.23 12.06 3.66
CA THR A 62 7.06 12.95 4.80
C THR A 62 6.79 12.14 6.08
N PRO A 63 7.41 12.45 7.24
CA PRO A 63 7.08 11.79 8.50
C PRO A 63 5.58 11.88 8.82
N GLY A 64 4.92 10.73 9.03
CA GLY A 64 3.48 10.66 9.23
C GLY A 64 2.63 10.83 7.96
N GLY A 65 3.26 11.09 6.81
CA GLY A 65 2.63 11.23 5.51
C GLY A 65 2.80 10.01 4.59
N LYS A 66 2.50 10.23 3.32
CA LYS A 66 2.55 9.29 2.21
C LYS A 66 3.89 9.46 1.44
N LEU A 67 4.34 8.38 0.83
CA LEU A 67 5.44 8.30 -0.13
C LEU A 67 5.03 8.94 -1.47
N VAL A 68 5.95 9.72 -2.02
CA VAL A 68 5.91 10.24 -3.38
C VAL A 68 7.17 9.80 -4.13
N GLY A 69 7.01 9.43 -5.39
CA GLY A 69 8.05 9.03 -6.31
C GLY A 69 8.01 9.86 -7.58
N VAL A 70 9.18 10.23 -8.08
CA VAL A 70 9.35 10.94 -9.33
C VAL A 70 10.32 10.16 -10.21
N THR A 71 9.89 9.83 -11.43
CA THR A 71 10.69 9.11 -12.41
C THR A 71 10.96 10.01 -13.61
N ILE A 72 12.23 10.13 -13.99
CA ILE A 72 12.68 10.85 -15.18
C ILE A 72 13.08 9.82 -16.23
N LEU A 73 12.51 9.91 -17.42
CA LEU A 73 12.76 9.01 -18.54
C LEU A 73 13.26 9.79 -19.75
N ARG A 74 14.19 9.20 -20.52
CA ARG A 74 14.53 9.68 -21.86
C ARG A 74 13.66 8.99 -22.89
N ASN A 75 12.86 9.75 -23.65
CA ASN A 75 12.15 9.22 -24.80
C ASN A 75 13.12 9.10 -26.00
N ALA A 76 13.42 7.88 -26.41
CA ALA A 76 14.34 7.61 -27.52
C ALA A 76 13.68 7.81 -28.91
N GLU A 77 12.36 7.66 -29.01
CA GLU A 77 11.62 7.74 -30.29
C GLU A 77 11.44 9.20 -30.77
N ALA A 78 11.32 10.15 -29.85
CA ALA A 78 11.22 11.58 -30.17
C ALA A 78 12.52 12.19 -30.75
N ALA A 79 13.65 11.49 -30.61
CA ALA A 79 14.95 11.93 -31.14
C ALA A 79 15.23 11.44 -32.58
N ALA A 80 14.38 10.56 -33.12
CA ALA A 80 14.58 9.92 -34.43
C ALA A 80 13.67 10.45 -35.55
N GLY A 81 12.86 11.49 -35.26
CA GLY A 81 12.09 12.20 -36.29
C GLY A 81 12.99 13.12 -37.11
N GLU A 82 13.08 12.89 -38.41
CA GLU A 82 13.85 13.70 -39.35
C GLU A 82 13.41 15.18 -39.27
N GLY A 83 14.24 16.03 -38.67
CA GLY A 83 14.11 17.50 -38.71
C GLY A 83 13.97 18.26 -37.38
N GLY A 84 14.01 17.61 -36.22
CA GLY A 84 13.98 18.31 -34.92
C GLY A 84 15.36 18.38 -34.25
N ASP A 85 15.74 19.56 -33.73
CA ASP A 85 16.89 19.73 -32.83
C ASP A 85 16.93 18.56 -31.81
N GLY A 86 18.09 17.91 -31.68
CA GLY A 86 18.30 16.64 -30.97
C GLY A 86 18.07 16.63 -29.45
N ASN A 87 17.11 17.38 -28.94
CA ASN A 87 16.68 17.37 -27.55
C ASN A 87 15.73 16.19 -27.33
N ALA A 88 16.30 15.04 -26.97
CA ALA A 88 15.51 13.88 -26.57
C ALA A 88 14.48 14.30 -25.51
N ALA A 89 13.19 14.09 -25.79
CA ALA A 89 12.12 14.51 -24.88
C ALA A 89 12.32 13.82 -23.53
N VAL A 90 12.61 14.62 -22.50
CA VAL A 90 12.69 14.16 -21.12
C VAL A 90 11.27 14.12 -20.58
N LEU A 91 10.83 12.95 -20.14
CA LEU A 91 9.54 12.76 -19.48
C LEU A 91 9.75 12.74 -17.96
N CYS A 92 8.84 13.37 -17.24
CA CYS A 92 8.72 13.28 -15.79
C CYS A 92 7.43 12.52 -15.48
N ARG A 93 7.48 11.61 -14.51
CA ARG A 93 6.32 10.86 -14.02
C ARG A 93 6.24 10.96 -12.52
N LEU A 94 5.11 11.43 -12.02
CA LEU A 94 4.81 11.51 -10.59
C LEU A 94 3.91 10.34 -10.18
N ASP A 95 4.32 9.60 -9.14
CA ASP A 95 3.54 8.51 -8.56
C ASP A 95 3.73 8.44 -7.03
N GLY A 96 2.99 7.57 -6.35
CA GLY A 96 3.07 7.45 -4.88
C GLY A 96 1.77 6.95 -4.27
N ASP A 97 1.75 6.81 -2.94
CA ASP A 97 0.56 6.45 -2.16
C ASP A 97 -0.21 7.66 -1.61
N PHE A 98 0.06 8.85 -2.13
CA PHE A 98 -0.76 10.03 -1.92
C PHE A 98 -2.08 9.92 -2.70
N PHE A 99 -3.06 10.74 -2.29
CA PHE A 99 -4.32 10.86 -2.99
C PHE A 99 -4.49 12.27 -3.54
N VAL A 100 -5.31 12.43 -4.58
CA VAL A 100 -5.83 13.72 -5.01
C VAL A 100 -7.31 13.74 -4.62
N ASP A 101 -7.73 14.79 -3.92
CA ASP A 101 -9.06 14.94 -3.32
C ASP A 101 -9.66 16.30 -3.70
N ASP A 102 -10.98 16.45 -3.69
CA ASP A 102 -11.62 17.74 -3.95
C ASP A 102 -11.35 18.72 -2.79
N ALA A 103 -10.97 19.95 -3.13
CA ALA A 103 -10.59 20.96 -2.14
C ALA A 103 -11.80 21.56 -1.42
N ASP A 104 -12.86 21.88 -2.18
CA ASP A 104 -14.06 22.59 -1.71
C ASP A 104 -15.21 21.65 -1.30
N ASN A 105 -15.13 20.37 -1.65
CA ASN A 105 -16.10 19.36 -1.21
C ASN A 105 -15.40 18.07 -0.77
N PRO A 106 -14.81 18.02 0.44
CA PRO A 106 -14.42 16.74 1.04
C PRO A 106 -15.63 15.79 1.20
N GLY A 107 -16.86 16.31 1.03
CA GLY A 107 -18.14 15.65 1.08
C GLY A 107 -18.69 15.15 -0.26
N GLY A 108 -17.91 15.22 -1.37
CA GLY A 108 -18.10 14.54 -2.67
C GLY A 108 -19.54 14.27 -3.16
N ASP A 109 -20.42 15.26 -3.07
CA ASP A 109 -21.67 15.28 -3.83
C ASP A 109 -21.43 15.98 -5.18
N GLU A 110 -21.84 15.27 -6.24
CA GLU A 110 -22.06 15.74 -7.61
C GLU A 110 -20.87 16.30 -8.43
N ALA A 111 -19.83 15.49 -8.73
CA ALA A 111 -19.10 15.53 -10.02
C ALA A 111 -17.99 14.46 -10.16
N ALA A 112 -18.31 13.17 -10.09
CA ALA A 112 -17.30 12.11 -10.26
C ALA A 112 -16.53 12.16 -11.60
N GLY A 113 -17.11 12.78 -12.64
CA GLY A 113 -16.48 13.00 -13.94
C GLY A 113 -15.42 14.10 -13.94
N ASN A 114 -15.73 15.29 -13.40
CA ASN A 114 -14.80 16.42 -13.42
C ASN A 114 -13.61 16.22 -12.46
N HIS A 115 -13.80 15.49 -11.35
CA HIS A 115 -12.73 15.26 -10.37
C HIS A 115 -11.57 14.43 -10.93
N ALA A 116 -11.86 13.35 -11.68
CA ALA A 116 -10.82 12.49 -12.25
C ALA A 116 -9.97 13.25 -13.29
N ASP A 117 -10.62 14.12 -14.07
CA ASP A 117 -9.96 14.98 -15.05
C ASP A 117 -9.14 16.08 -14.36
N ALA A 118 -9.67 16.73 -13.33
CA ALA A 118 -8.95 17.73 -12.54
C ALA A 118 -7.74 17.14 -11.82
N ALA A 119 -7.88 15.95 -11.22
CA ALA A 119 -6.77 15.24 -10.60
C ALA A 119 -5.69 14.88 -11.63
N SER A 120 -6.08 14.36 -12.80
CA SER A 120 -5.14 14.04 -13.87
C SER A 120 -4.44 15.30 -14.41
N ALA A 121 -5.17 16.41 -14.52
CA ALA A 121 -4.64 17.70 -14.95
C ALA A 121 -3.61 18.25 -13.94
N LEU A 122 -3.89 18.18 -12.64
CA LEU A 122 -2.94 18.57 -11.59
C LEU A 122 -1.63 17.78 -11.69
N ILE A 123 -1.71 16.45 -11.81
CA ILE A 123 -0.52 15.59 -11.91
C ILE A 123 0.30 15.95 -13.16
N ALA A 124 -0.37 16.12 -14.31
CA ALA A 124 0.30 16.52 -15.55
C ALA A 124 0.93 17.93 -15.45
N ASP A 125 0.30 18.89 -14.76
CA ASP A 125 0.88 20.22 -14.57
C ASP A 125 2.09 20.21 -13.63
N ILE A 126 2.06 19.38 -12.59
CA ILE A 126 3.22 19.15 -11.72
C ILE A 126 4.39 18.57 -12.54
N GLU A 127 4.14 17.50 -13.32
CA GLU A 127 5.18 16.86 -14.17
C GLU A 127 5.84 17.87 -15.12
N ARG A 128 5.05 18.74 -15.77
CA ARG A 128 5.57 19.80 -16.65
C ARG A 128 6.33 20.89 -15.88
N THR A 129 5.78 21.34 -14.75
CA THR A 129 6.36 22.40 -13.92
C THR A 129 7.74 22.00 -13.39
N LEU A 130 7.89 20.74 -12.95
CA LEU A 130 9.17 20.18 -12.49
C LEU A 130 10.23 20.15 -13.60
N LEU A 131 9.86 19.70 -14.81
CA LEU A 131 10.77 19.72 -15.97
C LEU A 131 11.19 21.14 -16.37
N GLY A 132 10.32 22.13 -16.13
CA GLY A 132 10.62 23.54 -16.30
C GLY A 132 11.55 24.13 -15.23
N GLY A 133 12.02 23.32 -14.27
CA GLY A 133 12.88 23.77 -13.16
C GLY A 133 12.15 24.57 -12.09
N GLN A 134 10.81 24.51 -12.07
CA GLN A 134 9.98 25.21 -11.08
C GLN A 134 9.48 24.23 -10.01
N SER A 135 9.26 24.76 -8.80
CA SER A 135 8.68 23.99 -7.69
C SER A 135 7.24 23.55 -8.00
N ALA A 136 6.89 22.33 -7.58
CA ALA A 136 5.55 21.77 -7.69
C ALA A 136 4.47 22.66 -7.05
N ARG A 137 4.84 23.54 -6.10
CA ARG A 137 3.92 24.49 -5.45
C ARG A 137 3.17 25.38 -6.44
N TYR A 138 3.80 25.71 -7.58
CA TYR A 138 3.19 26.60 -8.56
C TYR A 138 2.11 25.88 -9.38
N ALA A 139 2.29 24.60 -9.68
CA ALA A 139 1.25 23.78 -10.31
C ALA A 139 0.07 23.60 -9.35
N ILE A 140 0.35 23.22 -8.10
CA ILE A 140 -0.68 23.04 -7.06
C ILE A 140 -1.52 24.31 -6.88
N ALA A 141 -0.90 25.49 -6.88
CA ALA A 141 -1.61 26.76 -6.75
C ALA A 141 -2.54 27.11 -7.94
N ARG A 142 -2.33 26.51 -9.13
CA ARG A 142 -3.20 26.72 -10.30
C ARG A 142 -4.43 25.82 -10.31
N HIS A 143 -4.46 24.83 -9.41
CA HIS A 143 -5.53 23.84 -9.29
C HIS A 143 -6.19 23.93 -7.91
N PRO A 144 -6.78 25.08 -7.52
CA PRO A 144 -7.39 25.24 -6.21
C PRO A 144 -8.58 24.30 -5.97
N GLU A 145 -9.18 23.74 -7.02
CA GLU A 145 -10.30 22.80 -6.98
C GLU A 145 -9.93 21.42 -6.42
N VAL A 146 -8.66 21.04 -6.45
CA VAL A 146 -8.15 19.75 -5.97
C VAL A 146 -6.96 19.94 -5.04
N ARG A 147 -6.75 18.99 -4.13
CA ARG A 147 -5.64 18.99 -3.19
C ARG A 147 -4.94 17.64 -3.13
N LEU A 148 -3.64 17.67 -2.87
CA LEU A 148 -2.87 16.48 -2.54
C LEU A 148 -3.07 16.12 -1.07
N VAL A 149 -3.42 14.86 -0.80
CA VAL A 149 -3.55 14.32 0.56
C VAL A 149 -2.42 13.34 0.82
N GLY A 150 -1.61 13.68 1.83
CA GLY A 150 -0.50 12.84 2.29
C GLY A 150 0.87 13.17 1.69
N ALA A 151 0.94 14.01 0.66
CA ALA A 151 2.19 14.56 0.12
C ALA A 151 2.04 16.07 -0.09
N ASP A 152 3.15 16.80 0.00
CA ASP A 152 3.20 18.24 -0.23
C ASP A 152 4.22 18.59 -1.34
N ALA A 153 4.25 19.87 -1.73
CA ALA A 153 5.17 20.36 -2.76
C ALA A 153 6.64 20.09 -2.42
N ALA A 154 7.01 20.21 -1.14
CA ALA A 154 8.40 20.03 -0.71
C ALA A 154 8.85 18.56 -0.85
N ALA A 155 7.97 17.62 -0.52
CA ALA A 155 8.19 16.19 -0.74
C ALA A 155 8.37 15.87 -2.23
N ILE A 156 7.52 16.43 -3.09
CA ILE A 156 7.60 16.27 -4.55
C ILE A 156 8.92 16.83 -5.09
N ASP A 157 9.27 18.07 -4.69
CA ASP A 157 10.50 18.74 -5.12
C ASP A 157 11.75 17.95 -4.68
N ALA A 158 11.73 17.39 -3.45
CA ALA A 158 12.81 16.55 -2.95
C ALA A 158 12.93 15.22 -3.72
N ALA A 159 11.81 14.58 -4.06
CA ALA A 159 11.79 13.37 -4.89
C ALA A 159 12.32 13.66 -6.30
N PHE A 160 11.90 14.78 -6.92
CA PHE A 160 12.40 15.22 -8.22
C PHE A 160 13.90 15.52 -8.18
N ALA A 161 14.39 16.24 -7.17
CA ALA A 161 15.83 16.53 -7.04
C ALA A 161 16.68 15.25 -6.97
N ARG A 162 16.22 14.23 -6.23
CA ARG A 162 16.89 12.91 -6.16
C ARG A 162 16.91 12.20 -7.51
N ALA A 163 15.77 12.20 -8.22
CA ALA A 163 15.68 11.65 -9.57
C ALA A 163 16.61 12.40 -10.54
N TRP A 164 16.64 13.73 -10.46
CA TRP A 164 17.40 14.58 -11.36
C TRP A 164 18.90 14.43 -11.14
N SER A 165 19.38 14.40 -9.89
CA SER A 165 20.80 14.15 -9.59
C SER A 165 21.27 12.78 -10.09
N GLY A 166 20.44 11.73 -9.95
CA GLY A 166 20.74 10.40 -10.47
C GLY A 166 20.71 10.31 -12.01
N TRP A 167 20.05 11.27 -12.66
CA TRP A 167 20.00 11.45 -14.10
C TRP A 167 21.17 12.30 -14.62
N SER A 168 21.50 13.43 -13.98
CA SER A 168 22.57 14.33 -14.37
C SER A 168 23.96 13.76 -14.09
N GLY A 169 24.13 13.01 -12.98
CA GLY A 169 25.41 12.37 -12.62
C GLY A 169 25.85 11.26 -13.58
N ARG A 170 24.97 10.77 -14.46
CA ARG A 170 25.32 9.84 -15.55
C ARG A 170 25.60 10.53 -16.89
N ARG A 171 25.35 11.84 -16.96
CA ARG A 171 25.59 12.67 -18.15
C ARG A 171 27.03 13.20 -18.19
N GLU A 172 27.76 13.12 -17.08
CA GLU A 172 29.12 13.66 -16.92
C GLU A 172 30.07 12.61 -16.31
N ALA A 173 30.46 11.59 -17.09
CA ALA A 173 31.73 10.92 -16.87
C ALA A 173 32.81 11.65 -17.69
N ARG A 174 33.32 12.75 -17.15
CA ARG A 174 34.58 13.37 -17.56
C ARG A 174 35.31 13.78 -16.28
N ASP A 175 36.60 13.43 -16.21
CA ASP A 175 37.43 13.43 -15.00
C ASP A 175 37.33 14.70 -14.12
N PRO A 176 37.43 14.56 -12.78
CA PRO A 176 37.17 15.64 -11.84
C PRO A 176 38.36 16.62 -11.75
N ALA A 177 38.06 17.91 -11.70
CA ALA A 177 38.96 18.93 -11.14
C ALA A 177 38.74 19.03 -9.61
N PRO A 178 39.78 19.31 -8.81
CA PRO A 178 39.73 19.13 -7.36
C PRO A 178 38.84 20.17 -6.66
N ALA A 179 38.18 19.69 -5.60
CA ALA A 179 37.22 20.41 -4.79
C ALA A 179 37.81 21.63 -4.07
N ALA A 180 37.09 22.75 -4.11
CA ALA A 180 37.19 23.82 -3.12
C ALA A 180 36.12 23.57 -2.03
N ALA A 181 36.56 23.55 -0.77
CA ALA A 181 35.69 23.35 0.39
C ALA A 181 34.69 24.51 0.56
N PRO A 182 33.40 24.27 0.83
CA PRO A 182 32.52 25.28 1.37
C PRO A 182 32.57 25.27 2.90
N GLY A 183 32.72 26.47 3.46
CA GLY A 183 32.72 26.75 4.88
C GLY A 183 31.37 26.50 5.57
N ALA A 184 31.45 26.48 6.90
CA ALA A 184 30.36 26.28 7.82
C ALA A 184 29.18 27.23 7.55
N VAL A 185 28.00 26.66 7.31
CA VAL A 185 26.72 27.37 7.37
C VAL A 185 26.01 26.89 8.63
N ALA A 186 25.71 27.84 9.52
CA ALA A 186 25.04 27.59 10.78
C ALA A 186 23.62 27.04 10.57
N HIS A 187 23.29 25.95 11.27
CA HIS A 187 21.94 25.42 11.35
C HIS A 187 21.03 26.39 12.14
N PRO A 188 19.85 26.78 11.63
CA PRO A 188 18.86 27.41 12.49
C PRO A 188 18.28 26.39 13.48
N ALA A 189 17.99 26.87 14.68
CA ALA A 189 17.52 26.09 15.81
C ALA A 189 16.21 25.33 15.53
N ALA A 190 16.09 24.17 16.19
CA ALA A 190 14.93 23.29 16.16
C ALA A 190 13.61 24.05 16.34
N SER A 191 12.69 23.88 15.39
CA SER A 191 11.29 24.26 15.58
C SER A 191 10.62 23.26 16.53
N PRO A 192 9.72 23.74 17.43
CA PRO A 192 9.13 22.91 18.47
C PRO A 192 8.18 21.86 17.87
N ALA A 193 8.04 20.76 18.61
CA ALA A 193 7.13 19.65 18.30
C ALA A 193 5.72 20.15 17.96
N PRO A 194 5.02 19.51 17.00
CA PRO A 194 3.65 19.87 16.69
C PRO A 194 2.79 19.69 17.95
N ALA A 195 2.05 20.74 18.29
CA ALA A 195 1.10 20.71 19.40
C ALA A 195 0.04 19.62 19.16
N PRO A 196 -0.48 18.99 20.24
CA PRO A 196 -1.61 18.07 20.10
C PRO A 196 -2.76 18.81 19.42
N MET A 197 -3.24 18.27 18.30
CA MET A 197 -4.47 18.74 17.68
C MET A 197 -5.56 18.65 18.75
N LYS A 198 -6.19 19.79 19.04
CA LYS A 198 -7.38 19.83 19.88
C LYS A 198 -8.43 18.96 19.19
N ASN A 199 -8.98 17.98 19.90
CA ASN A 199 -10.27 17.39 19.53
C ASN A 199 -11.26 18.55 19.43
N GLY A 200 -11.60 18.94 18.20
CA GLY A 200 -12.63 19.92 17.94
C GLY A 200 -13.96 19.24 18.19
N THR A 201 -14.66 19.66 19.24
CA THR A 201 -16.06 19.30 19.51
C THR A 201 -16.99 19.93 18.47
N ARG A 202 -16.87 19.51 17.21
CA ARG A 202 -17.68 20.01 16.09
C ARG A 202 -18.27 18.79 15.37
N ASP A 203 -19.52 18.48 15.69
CA ASP A 203 -20.38 17.44 15.08
C ASP A 203 -19.87 15.99 15.04
N ASP A 204 -18.93 15.59 15.92
CA ASP A 204 -18.46 14.19 16.07
C ASP A 204 -19.63 13.18 16.20
N ASP A 205 -20.69 13.55 16.92
CA ASP A 205 -21.87 12.70 17.13
C ASP A 205 -22.68 12.51 15.82
N GLY A 206 -22.69 13.52 14.95
CA GLY A 206 -23.43 13.51 13.68
C GLY A 206 -22.74 12.63 12.64
N GLU A 207 -21.42 12.77 12.50
CA GLU A 207 -20.60 11.95 11.62
C GLU A 207 -20.63 10.47 12.05
N GLU A 208 -20.46 10.19 13.35
CA GLU A 208 -20.48 8.81 13.84
C GLU A 208 -21.83 8.13 13.61
N ALA A 209 -22.94 8.87 13.79
CA ALA A 209 -24.28 8.38 13.49
C ALA A 209 -24.47 8.09 11.99
N GLU A 210 -23.92 8.93 11.11
CA GLU A 210 -23.93 8.67 9.66
C GLU A 210 -23.11 7.43 9.30
N TRP A 211 -21.90 7.29 9.84
CA TRP A 211 -21.04 6.15 9.56
C TRP A 211 -21.68 4.84 10.01
N ARG A 212 -22.36 4.86 11.17
CA ARG A 212 -23.16 3.71 11.62
C ARG A 212 -24.28 3.37 10.64
N ARG A 213 -24.99 4.36 10.08
CA ARG A 213 -26.00 4.13 9.03
C ARG A 213 -25.39 3.54 7.75
N ARG A 214 -24.24 4.06 7.30
CA ARG A 214 -23.53 3.53 6.12
C ARG A 214 -23.10 2.07 6.32
N TRP A 215 -22.56 1.73 7.49
CA TRP A 215 -22.22 0.34 7.82
C TRP A 215 -23.44 -0.59 7.87
N ALA A 216 -24.56 -0.12 8.46
CA ALA A 216 -25.80 -0.89 8.49
C ALA A 216 -26.36 -1.14 7.08
N ALA A 217 -26.30 -0.13 6.20
CA ALA A 217 -26.71 -0.25 4.80
C ALA A 217 -25.74 -1.11 3.96
N LEU A 218 -24.45 -1.11 4.28
CA LEU A 218 -23.43 -1.91 3.59
C LEU A 218 -23.67 -3.41 3.78
N HIS A 219 -24.02 -3.81 5.01
CA HIS A 219 -24.35 -5.19 5.38
C HIS A 219 -23.38 -6.25 4.79
N PRO A 220 -22.07 -6.12 5.05
CA PRO A 220 -21.07 -6.91 4.34
C PRO A 220 -21.09 -8.39 4.74
N THR A 221 -20.84 -9.27 3.77
CA THR A 221 -20.56 -10.67 4.06
C THR A 221 -19.28 -10.79 4.87
N VAL A 222 -19.34 -11.44 6.03
CA VAL A 222 -18.15 -11.67 6.88
C VAL A 222 -17.56 -13.05 6.60
N VAL A 223 -16.38 -13.07 5.99
CA VAL A 223 -15.61 -14.27 5.69
C VAL A 223 -14.47 -14.42 6.70
N VAL A 224 -14.35 -15.60 7.31
CA VAL A 224 -13.16 -16.01 8.05
C VAL A 224 -12.45 -17.03 7.19
N ASP A 225 -11.31 -16.64 6.62
CA ASP A 225 -10.57 -17.45 5.66
C ASP A 225 -9.47 -18.27 6.34
N GLU A 226 -9.07 -19.34 5.66
CA GLU A 226 -7.95 -20.18 6.07
C GLU A 226 -6.61 -19.46 5.87
N PRO A 227 -5.53 -19.90 6.56
CA PRO A 227 -4.18 -19.42 6.28
C PRO A 227 -3.79 -19.73 4.84
N ARG A 228 -3.26 -18.72 4.13
CA ARG A 228 -2.81 -18.84 2.73
C ARG A 228 -1.42 -18.24 2.54
N GLY A 229 -0.76 -18.60 1.43
CA GLY A 229 0.57 -18.10 1.09
C GLY A 229 0.59 -16.58 0.84
N PRO A 230 1.72 -15.90 1.07
CA PRO A 230 1.81 -14.44 0.94
C PRO A 230 1.35 -13.89 -0.43
N GLU A 231 1.78 -14.51 -1.54
CA GLU A 231 1.40 -14.12 -2.90
C GLU A 231 -0.09 -14.33 -3.17
N GLU A 232 -0.63 -15.44 -2.65
CA GLU A 232 -2.04 -15.77 -2.78
C GLU A 232 -2.90 -14.71 -2.08
N GLN A 233 -2.47 -14.24 -0.90
CA GLN A 233 -3.17 -13.17 -0.18
C GLN A 233 -3.22 -11.88 -0.99
N MET A 234 -2.09 -11.48 -1.59
CA MET A 234 -2.04 -10.27 -2.42
C MET A 234 -2.97 -10.38 -3.64
N ARG A 235 -2.97 -11.56 -4.28
CA ARG A 235 -3.83 -11.85 -5.44
C ARG A 235 -5.31 -11.80 -5.07
N ILE A 236 -5.70 -12.38 -3.94
CA ILE A 236 -7.11 -12.39 -3.50
C ILE A 236 -7.58 -10.97 -3.18
N ASP A 237 -6.77 -10.18 -2.46
CA ASP A 237 -7.12 -8.79 -2.14
C ASP A 237 -7.41 -7.98 -3.41
N GLU A 238 -6.56 -8.10 -4.43
CA GLU A 238 -6.76 -7.42 -5.70
C GLU A 238 -7.96 -7.98 -6.49
N GLN A 239 -8.09 -9.31 -6.58
CA GLN A 239 -9.17 -9.95 -7.35
C GLN A 239 -10.54 -9.61 -6.77
N TRP A 240 -10.74 -9.74 -5.45
CA TRP A 240 -12.04 -9.48 -4.83
C TRP A 240 -12.42 -8.01 -4.91
N SER A 241 -11.45 -7.10 -4.82
CA SER A 241 -11.68 -5.67 -5.05
C SER A 241 -12.16 -5.40 -6.48
N ARG A 242 -11.55 -6.06 -7.48
CA ARG A 242 -11.98 -5.96 -8.88
C ARG A 242 -13.36 -6.57 -9.09
N ASP A 243 -13.68 -7.67 -8.42
CA ASP A 243 -15.01 -8.28 -8.52
C ASP A 243 -16.10 -7.39 -7.92
N VAL A 244 -15.84 -6.72 -6.79
CA VAL A 244 -16.76 -5.70 -6.25
C VAL A 244 -16.89 -4.52 -7.22
N ALA A 245 -15.77 -4.03 -7.78
CA ALA A 245 -15.80 -2.90 -8.71
C ALA A 245 -16.61 -3.17 -9.98
N GLN A 246 -16.70 -4.44 -10.38
CA GLN A 246 -17.46 -4.93 -11.52
C GLN A 246 -18.88 -5.39 -11.17
N GLY A 247 -19.30 -5.29 -9.90
CA GLY A 247 -20.61 -5.76 -9.44
C GLY A 247 -20.78 -7.29 -9.42
N ARG A 248 -19.68 -8.05 -9.53
CA ARG A 248 -19.69 -9.53 -9.47
C ARG A 248 -19.65 -10.08 -8.04
N ARG A 249 -19.24 -9.26 -7.08
CA ARG A 249 -19.17 -9.58 -5.66
C ARG A 249 -19.83 -8.48 -4.85
N GLY A 250 -20.63 -8.86 -3.85
CA GLY A 250 -21.18 -7.93 -2.86
C GLY A 250 -20.14 -7.48 -1.83
N PRO A 251 -20.44 -6.46 -1.03
CA PRO A 251 -19.52 -5.97 0.00
C PRO A 251 -19.11 -7.10 0.96
N THR A 252 -17.82 -7.17 1.28
CA THR A 252 -17.25 -8.29 2.04
C THR A 252 -16.21 -7.77 3.03
N VAL A 253 -16.26 -8.26 4.27
CA VAL A 253 -15.13 -8.18 5.22
C VAL A 253 -14.52 -9.56 5.35
N ARG A 254 -13.25 -9.70 4.99
CA ARG A 254 -12.49 -10.95 5.07
C ARG A 254 -11.43 -10.85 6.15
N PHE A 255 -11.54 -11.68 7.17
CA PHE A 255 -10.44 -11.94 8.12
C PHE A 255 -9.59 -13.06 7.55
N TRP A 256 -8.29 -12.84 7.41
CA TRP A 256 -7.40 -13.80 6.76
C TRP A 256 -6.04 -13.86 7.46
N GLN A 257 -5.27 -14.91 7.14
CA GLN A 257 -4.06 -15.27 7.89
C GLN A 257 -2.92 -15.67 6.98
N TRP A 258 -1.70 -15.53 7.49
CA TRP A 258 -0.47 -15.83 6.77
C TRP A 258 -0.03 -17.27 7.06
N ALA A 259 0.17 -18.06 6.01
CA ALA A 259 0.70 -19.42 6.11
C ALA A 259 2.24 -19.46 6.19
N ALA A 260 2.92 -18.36 5.86
CA ALA A 260 4.38 -18.25 5.88
C ALA A 260 4.84 -16.85 6.31
N PRO A 261 6.08 -16.70 6.83
CA PRO A 261 6.69 -15.41 7.10
C PRO A 261 6.81 -14.56 5.83
N ALA A 262 6.53 -13.26 5.96
CA ALA A 262 6.55 -12.36 4.82
C ALA A 262 6.99 -10.95 5.19
N VAL A 263 7.65 -10.29 4.24
CA VAL A 263 7.77 -8.83 4.21
C VAL A 263 6.84 -8.31 3.13
N VAL A 264 5.89 -7.46 3.51
CA VAL A 264 4.90 -6.90 2.57
C VAL A 264 5.25 -5.44 2.31
N ILE A 265 5.76 -5.14 1.12
CA ILE A 265 6.05 -3.76 0.71
C ILE A 265 4.84 -3.13 0.00
N GLY A 266 4.66 -1.82 0.18
CA GLY A 266 3.63 -1.04 -0.50
C GLY A 266 3.88 -0.95 -2.00
N ARG A 267 2.82 -0.67 -2.78
CA ARG A 267 2.86 -0.59 -4.25
C ARG A 267 4.01 0.27 -4.80
N PHE A 268 4.33 1.36 -4.13
CA PHE A 268 5.28 2.37 -4.60
C PHE A 268 6.62 2.35 -3.87
N GLN A 269 6.83 1.44 -2.91
CA GLN A 269 8.06 1.37 -2.15
C GLN A 269 9.20 0.72 -2.95
N SER A 270 10.40 1.27 -2.85
CA SER A 270 11.64 0.63 -3.27
C SER A 270 11.94 -0.60 -2.39
N LEU A 271 12.14 -1.76 -3.02
CA LEU A 271 12.50 -2.99 -2.31
C LEU A 271 13.85 -2.88 -1.55
N PRO A 272 14.96 -2.45 -2.20
CA PRO A 272 16.28 -2.39 -1.52
C PRO A 272 16.33 -1.34 -0.41
N ASP A 273 15.48 -0.31 -0.47
CA ASP A 273 15.41 0.72 0.58
C ASP A 273 14.61 0.27 1.81
N GLU A 274 13.82 -0.80 1.69
CA GLU A 274 12.91 -1.24 2.74
C GLU A 274 13.30 -2.60 3.35
N VAL A 275 14.07 -3.41 2.62
CA VAL A 275 14.33 -4.81 3.01
C VAL A 275 15.79 -5.17 2.79
N HIS A 276 16.40 -5.81 3.79
CA HIS A 276 17.64 -6.55 3.63
C HIS A 276 17.33 -7.91 2.98
N GLU A 277 17.24 -7.94 1.65
CA GLU A 277 16.79 -9.10 0.87
C GLU A 277 17.53 -10.41 1.22
N ASP A 278 18.86 -10.35 1.34
CA ASP A 278 19.68 -11.53 1.71
C ASP A 278 19.32 -12.06 3.11
N ARG A 279 19.01 -11.16 4.05
CA ARG A 279 18.61 -11.53 5.41
C ARG A 279 17.18 -12.07 5.44
N ALA A 280 16.28 -11.44 4.70
CA ALA A 280 14.92 -11.93 4.52
C ALA A 280 14.94 -13.37 3.99
N ALA A 281 15.68 -13.62 2.90
CA ALA A 281 15.79 -14.94 2.29
C ALA A 281 16.39 -15.99 3.24
N SER A 282 17.50 -15.65 3.92
CA SER A 282 18.16 -16.58 4.86
C SER A 282 17.37 -16.86 6.14
N GLU A 283 16.51 -15.95 6.57
CA GLU A 283 15.57 -16.16 7.69
C GLU A 283 14.21 -16.73 7.24
N GLY A 284 14.04 -17.09 5.95
CA GLY A 284 12.85 -17.76 5.43
C GLY A 284 11.65 -16.84 5.13
N PHE A 285 11.88 -15.54 4.93
CA PHE A 285 10.85 -14.56 4.60
C PHE A 285 10.68 -14.44 3.09
N VAL A 286 9.43 -14.49 2.65
CA VAL A 286 9.04 -14.14 1.28
C VAL A 286 8.75 -12.65 1.21
N VAL A 287 9.30 -11.96 0.21
CA VAL A 287 8.97 -10.55 -0.01
C VAL A 287 7.87 -10.42 -1.05
N VAL A 288 6.74 -9.82 -0.68
CA VAL A 288 5.60 -9.59 -1.56
C VAL A 288 5.23 -8.12 -1.64
N ARG A 289 4.67 -7.70 -2.78
CA ARG A 289 4.19 -6.33 -2.99
C ARG A 289 2.67 -6.31 -3.02
N ARG A 290 2.07 -5.49 -2.17
CA ARG A 290 0.61 -5.30 -2.15
C ARG A 290 0.16 -4.28 -3.19
N CYS A 291 -1.09 -4.42 -3.63
CA CYS A 291 -1.69 -3.53 -4.62
C CYS A 291 -2.03 -2.14 -4.05
N THR A 292 -2.00 -1.95 -2.73
CA THR A 292 -2.23 -0.69 -2.01
C THR A 292 -0.92 0.04 -1.68
N GLY A 293 -1.01 1.31 -1.30
CA GLY A 293 0.12 2.08 -0.79
C GLY A 293 0.52 1.76 0.65
N GLY A 294 1.33 2.61 1.28
CA GLY A 294 1.77 2.51 2.68
C GLY A 294 3.18 1.95 2.87
N GLY A 295 3.61 1.81 4.12
CA GLY A 295 4.95 1.32 4.50
C GLY A 295 5.11 -0.21 4.44
N ALA A 296 6.34 -0.68 4.67
CA ALA A 296 6.64 -2.11 4.72
C ALA A 296 6.05 -2.73 6.00
N MET A 297 5.58 -3.97 5.90
CA MET A 297 5.08 -4.75 7.04
C MET A 297 5.92 -6.01 7.21
N PHE A 298 6.25 -6.31 8.46
CA PHE A 298 6.89 -7.56 8.86
C PHE A 298 5.84 -8.50 9.43
N ILE A 299 5.78 -9.72 8.89
CA ILE A 299 4.72 -10.68 9.17
C ILE A 299 5.30 -12.05 9.47
N GLU A 300 4.78 -12.68 10.51
CA GLU A 300 4.96 -14.09 10.81
C GLU A 300 3.59 -14.73 11.07
N PRO A 301 3.39 -16.02 10.76
CA PRO A 301 2.16 -16.71 11.10
C PRO A 301 1.78 -16.52 12.58
N GLY A 302 0.57 -16.02 12.82
CA GLY A 302 0.05 -15.80 14.17
C GLY A 302 0.49 -14.51 14.87
N ASN A 303 1.39 -13.73 14.31
CA ASN A 303 1.90 -12.50 14.94
C ASN A 303 0.98 -11.28 14.68
N THR A 304 0.01 -11.42 13.77
CA THR A 304 -0.89 -10.34 13.34
C THR A 304 -2.36 -10.77 13.26
N ILE A 305 -3.24 -9.79 13.38
CA ILE A 305 -4.65 -9.88 13.00
C ILE A 305 -4.82 -8.99 11.76
N THR A 306 -5.23 -9.61 10.66
CA THR A 306 -5.38 -8.93 9.37
C THR A 306 -6.80 -9.10 8.85
N TYR A 307 -7.39 -8.00 8.36
CA TYR A 307 -8.66 -8.05 7.65
C TYR A 307 -8.64 -7.13 6.43
N SER A 308 -9.47 -7.44 5.44
CA SER A 308 -9.74 -6.61 4.27
C SER A 308 -11.23 -6.36 4.14
N LEU A 309 -11.61 -5.09 3.98
CA LEU A 309 -12.92 -4.64 3.52
C LEU A 309 -12.85 -4.40 2.02
N TYR A 310 -13.75 -5.05 1.30
CA TYR A 310 -14.02 -4.82 -0.12
C TYR A 310 -15.43 -4.22 -0.22
N ALA A 311 -15.53 -2.92 -0.47
CA ALA A 311 -16.82 -2.23 -0.53
C ALA A 311 -17.02 -1.49 -1.86
N PRO A 312 -18.27 -1.33 -2.34
CA PRO A 312 -18.59 -0.45 -3.45
C PRO A 312 -18.04 0.96 -3.25
N ARG A 313 -17.70 1.67 -4.34
CA ARG A 313 -17.20 3.06 -4.24
C ARG A 313 -18.19 3.98 -3.53
N SER A 314 -19.49 3.74 -3.69
CA SER A 314 -20.57 4.49 -3.02
C SER A 314 -20.48 4.45 -1.48
N PHE A 315 -19.83 3.45 -0.89
CA PHE A 315 -19.67 3.38 0.57
C PHE A 315 -18.89 4.59 1.13
N VAL A 316 -17.90 5.06 0.36
CA VAL A 316 -17.03 6.20 0.69
C VAL A 316 -17.30 7.39 -0.24
N GLU A 317 -18.46 7.41 -0.90
CA GLU A 317 -18.90 8.56 -1.68
C GLU A 317 -19.24 9.71 -0.75
N GLY A 318 -18.82 10.88 -1.15
CA GLY A 318 -18.92 12.04 -0.31
C GLY A 318 -18.09 12.02 0.97
N VAL A 319 -16.99 11.27 1.00
CA VAL A 319 -16.11 11.20 2.17
C VAL A 319 -14.66 11.40 1.74
N GLY A 320 -14.06 12.46 2.26
CA GLY A 320 -12.68 12.84 2.02
C GLY A 320 -11.73 11.75 2.49
N VAL A 321 -10.52 11.74 1.94
CA VAL A 321 -9.60 10.60 2.09
C VAL A 321 -9.28 10.25 3.55
N GLU A 322 -8.99 11.23 4.42
CA GLU A 322 -8.72 10.94 5.84
C GLU A 322 -9.96 10.40 6.55
N ALA A 323 -11.12 11.00 6.31
CA ALA A 323 -12.38 10.55 6.87
C ALA A 323 -12.78 9.15 6.34
N SER A 324 -12.38 8.78 5.11
CA SER A 324 -12.68 7.46 4.55
C SER A 324 -11.91 6.34 5.26
N TYR A 325 -10.71 6.61 5.77
CA TYR A 325 -10.01 5.66 6.65
C TYR A 325 -10.80 5.48 7.96
N ARG A 326 -11.21 6.58 8.59
CA ARG A 326 -11.97 6.54 9.86
C ARG A 326 -13.31 5.84 9.70
N LEU A 327 -14.08 6.16 8.66
CA LEU A 327 -15.32 5.47 8.30
C LEU A 327 -15.09 3.95 8.18
N CYS A 328 -14.05 3.53 7.45
CA CYS A 328 -13.78 2.11 7.25
C CYS A 328 -13.32 1.37 8.53
N ASP A 329 -12.71 2.08 9.49
CA ASP A 329 -12.19 1.52 10.74
C ASP A 329 -13.08 1.79 11.96
N GLN A 330 -14.17 2.55 11.84
CA GLN A 330 -15.00 2.92 13.00
C GLN A 330 -15.54 1.68 13.73
N TRP A 331 -16.02 0.68 12.99
CA TRP A 331 -16.50 -0.57 13.59
C TRP A 331 -15.40 -1.28 14.39
N LEU A 332 -14.14 -1.19 13.94
CA LEU A 332 -12.99 -1.81 14.59
C LEU A 332 -12.64 -1.08 15.87
N ILE A 333 -12.64 0.25 15.87
CA ILE A 333 -12.43 1.06 17.08
C ILE A 333 -13.48 0.70 18.14
N ASP A 334 -14.76 0.66 17.77
CA ASP A 334 -15.84 0.27 18.68
C ASP A 334 -15.62 -1.14 19.25
N ALA A 335 -15.28 -2.10 18.39
CA ALA A 335 -15.07 -3.50 18.78
C ALA A 335 -13.86 -3.67 19.71
N LEU A 336 -12.75 -2.98 19.44
CA LEU A 336 -11.56 -2.98 20.30
C LEU A 336 -11.83 -2.34 21.66
N ARG A 337 -12.60 -1.25 21.70
CA ARG A 337 -13.06 -0.64 22.96
C ARG A 337 -13.94 -1.60 23.76
N GLY A 338 -14.79 -2.38 23.10
CA GLY A 338 -15.56 -3.47 23.71
C GLY A 338 -14.69 -4.59 24.29
N LEU A 339 -13.41 -4.69 23.90
CA LEU A 339 -12.41 -5.60 24.46
C LEU A 339 -11.55 -4.95 25.57
N GLY A 340 -11.85 -3.72 25.96
CA GLY A 340 -11.10 -2.98 26.98
C GLY A 340 -9.85 -2.27 26.45
N VAL A 341 -9.66 -2.21 25.13
CA VAL A 341 -8.54 -1.47 24.51
C VAL A 341 -8.94 -0.01 24.34
N ASP A 342 -8.12 0.93 24.81
CA ASP A 342 -8.27 2.38 24.58
C ASP A 342 -7.92 2.76 23.13
N ALA A 343 -8.66 2.21 22.16
CA ALA A 343 -8.39 2.36 20.74
C ALA A 343 -8.83 3.75 20.22
N ARG A 344 -7.95 4.37 19.43
CA ARG A 344 -8.18 5.65 18.75
C ARG A 344 -7.48 5.71 17.39
N PHE A 345 -7.94 6.60 16.53
CA PHE A 345 -7.23 6.99 15.31
C PHE A 345 -5.99 7.83 15.62
N ALA A 346 -4.94 7.65 14.83
CA ALA A 346 -3.74 8.47 14.86
C ALA A 346 -3.24 8.73 13.43
N GLY A 347 -2.98 9.99 13.09
CA GLY A 347 -2.63 10.36 11.71
C GLY A 347 -3.70 9.95 10.70
N ILE A 348 -3.27 9.65 9.47
CA ILE A 348 -4.19 9.33 8.36
C ILE A 348 -4.73 7.90 8.46
N ASN A 349 -3.90 6.95 8.88
CA ASN A 349 -4.18 5.53 8.71
C ASN A 349 -3.72 4.64 9.87
N ASP A 350 -3.31 5.21 11.01
CA ASP A 350 -2.86 4.41 12.15
C ASP A 350 -3.98 4.23 13.18
N ILE A 351 -4.00 3.04 13.78
CA ILE A 351 -4.83 2.71 14.95
C ILE A 351 -3.87 2.58 16.12
N ALA A 352 -4.15 3.28 17.22
CA ALA A 352 -3.29 3.35 18.39
C ALA A 352 -4.07 3.22 19.70
N SER A 353 -3.36 2.93 20.77
CA SER A 353 -3.82 3.04 22.14
C SER A 353 -2.93 3.92 22.99
N SER A 354 -3.27 4.08 24.27
CA SER A 354 -2.43 4.71 25.28
C SER A 354 -1.02 4.10 25.37
N HIS A 355 -0.84 2.85 24.93
CA HIS A 355 0.43 2.13 24.99
C HIS A 355 1.26 2.21 23.70
N GLY A 356 0.68 2.64 22.58
CA GLY A 356 1.39 2.77 21.31
C GLY A 356 0.51 2.46 20.11
N LYS A 357 1.13 2.29 18.95
CA LYS A 357 0.45 1.86 17.72
C LYS A 357 -0.01 0.40 17.87
N ILE A 358 -1.24 0.12 17.48
CA ILE A 358 -1.80 -1.23 17.39
C ILE A 358 -1.63 -1.75 15.97
N GLY A 359 -1.95 -0.93 14.98
CA GLY A 359 -1.98 -1.34 13.59
C GLY A 359 -2.04 -0.16 12.64
N GLY A 360 -2.13 -0.47 11.36
CA GLY A 360 -2.30 0.54 10.32
C GLY A 360 -3.10 -0.01 9.15
N ALA A 361 -3.77 0.91 8.48
CA ALA A 361 -4.60 0.66 7.33
C ALA A 361 -3.91 1.10 6.02
N ALA A 362 -4.31 0.47 4.92
CA ALA A 362 -4.00 0.94 3.59
C ALA A 362 -5.25 0.85 2.71
N GLN A 363 -5.41 1.83 1.82
CA GLN A 363 -6.57 1.92 0.94
C GLN A 363 -6.15 1.99 -0.53
N ARG A 364 -7.01 1.47 -1.40
CA ARG A 364 -6.96 1.69 -2.85
C ARG A 364 -8.36 1.72 -3.43
N ARG A 365 -8.60 2.65 -4.36
CA ARG A 365 -9.82 2.70 -5.15
C ARG A 365 -9.63 1.96 -6.49
N PHE A 366 -10.63 1.21 -6.89
CA PHE A 366 -10.66 0.46 -8.15
C PHE A 366 -11.76 1.02 -9.05
N ALA A 367 -11.43 1.26 -10.31
CA ALA A 367 -12.40 1.66 -11.32
C ALA A 367 -13.24 0.47 -11.77
N GLY A 368 -14.49 0.76 -12.13
CA GLY A 368 -15.46 -0.20 -12.65
C GLY A 368 -16.85 0.44 -12.65
N PRO A 369 -17.87 -0.22 -13.23
CA PRO A 369 -19.24 0.29 -13.27
C PRO A 369 -19.79 0.66 -11.90
N VAL A 370 -19.46 -0.13 -10.88
CA VAL A 370 -19.77 0.16 -9.46
C VAL A 370 -18.58 0.85 -8.79
N GLY A 371 -17.36 0.48 -9.19
CA GLY A 371 -16.13 0.86 -8.51
C GLY A 371 -16.01 0.20 -7.14
N ALA A 372 -14.81 0.22 -6.57
CA ALA A 372 -14.60 -0.33 -5.23
C ALA A 372 -13.57 0.46 -4.42
N VAL A 373 -13.68 0.34 -3.10
CA VAL A 373 -12.62 0.64 -2.15
C VAL A 373 -12.15 -0.67 -1.52
N LEU A 374 -10.85 -0.92 -1.63
CA LEU A 374 -10.13 -1.85 -0.78
C LEU A 374 -9.63 -1.08 0.43
N HIS A 375 -10.00 -1.49 1.63
CA HIS A 375 -9.41 -1.03 2.89
C HIS A 375 -8.95 -2.24 3.66
N HIS A 376 -7.65 -2.38 3.90
CA HIS A 376 -7.13 -3.48 4.69
C HIS A 376 -6.31 -3.00 5.86
N VAL A 377 -6.34 -3.77 6.94
CA VAL A 377 -5.69 -3.43 8.21
C VAL A 377 -4.89 -4.60 8.67
N THR A 378 -3.68 -4.32 9.12
CA THR A 378 -2.86 -5.25 9.88
C THR A 378 -2.65 -4.67 11.27
N MET A 379 -3.06 -5.44 12.29
CA MET A 379 -2.83 -5.13 13.70
C MET A 379 -1.82 -6.12 14.29
N ALA A 380 -0.91 -5.60 15.09
CA ALA A 380 0.04 -6.38 15.85
C ALA A 380 -0.69 -7.17 16.94
N TYR A 381 -0.54 -8.49 16.92
CA TYR A 381 -0.96 -9.36 18.01
C TYR A 381 0.24 -9.78 18.87
N ASP A 382 1.38 -10.07 18.24
CA ASP A 382 2.68 -10.30 18.86
C ASP A 382 3.78 -9.90 17.84
N ILE A 383 4.94 -9.40 18.25
CA ILE A 383 6.00 -8.99 17.30
C ILE A 383 7.39 -9.29 17.88
N ASP A 384 8.20 -10.02 17.12
CA ASP A 384 9.64 -10.11 17.32
C ASP A 384 10.34 -8.85 16.76
N ALA A 385 10.48 -7.84 17.62
CA ALA A 385 11.08 -6.57 17.25
C ALA A 385 12.57 -6.68 16.86
N GLU A 386 13.28 -7.69 17.37
CA GLU A 386 14.69 -7.92 17.00
C GLU A 386 14.80 -8.46 15.59
N LYS A 387 14.00 -9.49 15.25
CA LYS A 387 13.94 -10.06 13.91
C LYS A 387 13.49 -9.03 12.88
N MET A 388 12.43 -8.27 13.20
CA MET A 388 11.96 -7.18 12.35
C MET A 388 13.08 -6.17 12.05
N GLY A 389 13.87 -5.76 13.06
CA GLY A 389 14.97 -4.81 12.89
C GLY A 389 16.16 -5.35 12.11
N ARG A 390 16.34 -6.68 12.02
CA ARG A 390 17.37 -7.30 11.16
C ARG A 390 16.96 -7.38 9.70
N ILE A 391 15.66 -7.54 9.43
CA ILE A 391 15.11 -7.79 8.10
C ILE A 391 14.71 -6.49 7.39
N LEU A 392 14.08 -5.55 8.10
CA LEU A 392 13.67 -4.28 7.50
C LEU A 392 14.83 -3.28 7.49
N ASN A 393 15.01 -2.61 6.36
CA ASN A 393 15.94 -1.51 6.22
C ASN A 393 15.30 -0.26 6.83
N VAL A 394 15.56 -0.05 8.12
CA VAL A 394 15.06 1.12 8.85
C VAL A 394 16.01 2.28 8.55
N SER A 395 15.56 3.26 7.74
CA SER A 395 16.38 4.42 7.35
C SER A 395 17.12 5.06 8.53
N ALA A 396 18.33 5.58 8.29
CA ALA A 396 19.18 6.17 9.33
C ALA A 396 18.48 7.31 10.13
N GLU A 397 17.55 8.01 9.50
CA GLU A 397 16.68 9.02 10.13
C GLU A 397 15.79 8.46 11.25
N LYS A 398 15.45 7.17 11.17
CA LYS A 398 14.75 6.39 12.20
C LYS A 398 15.71 5.65 13.14
N MET A 399 17.03 5.79 12.98
CA MET A 399 18.08 5.09 13.74
C MET A 399 18.84 6.08 14.64
N SER A 400 18.18 6.63 15.66
CA SER A 400 18.92 7.07 16.86
C SER A 400 18.91 5.95 17.91
N ASP A 401 19.85 5.92 18.86
CA ASP A 401 19.86 4.96 19.98
C ASP A 401 18.64 5.07 20.92
N LYS A 402 17.87 6.16 20.76
CA LYS A 402 16.52 6.34 21.32
C LYS A 402 15.44 5.66 20.47
N ALA A 403 15.67 5.52 19.18
CA ALA A 403 14.73 5.03 18.19
C ALA A 403 14.65 3.50 18.12
N VAL A 404 15.73 2.74 18.36
CA VAL A 404 15.68 1.27 18.52
C VAL A 404 14.92 0.89 19.81
N ARG A 405 15.18 1.61 20.92
CA ARG A 405 14.36 1.52 22.13
C ARG A 405 12.90 1.95 21.89
N SER A 406 12.67 2.93 21.01
CA SER A 406 11.31 3.34 20.65
C SER A 406 10.63 2.39 19.67
N ALA A 407 11.33 1.66 18.81
CA ALA A 407 10.74 0.64 17.94
C ALA A 407 10.17 -0.51 18.78
N ARG A 408 10.89 -0.88 19.86
CA ARG A 408 10.39 -1.77 20.92
C ARG A 408 9.25 -1.18 21.78
N LYS A 409 9.07 0.14 21.78
CA LYS A 409 8.04 0.86 22.56
C LYS A 409 6.87 1.41 21.73
N ARG A 410 6.91 1.30 20.40
CA ARG A 410 5.99 1.98 19.47
C ARG A 410 4.83 1.10 19.03
N VAL A 411 4.97 -0.21 19.12
CA VAL A 411 3.88 -1.15 18.83
C VAL A 411 3.63 -1.95 20.08
N ASP A 412 2.51 -1.69 20.76
CA ASP A 412 2.09 -2.52 21.89
C ASP A 412 1.07 -3.53 21.36
N PRO A 413 1.39 -4.83 21.34
CA PRO A 413 0.53 -5.81 20.69
C PRO A 413 -0.82 -5.99 21.40
N LEU A 414 -1.85 -6.46 20.68
CA LEU A 414 -3.15 -6.70 21.28
C LEU A 414 -3.10 -7.78 22.39
N ARG A 415 -2.13 -8.70 22.34
CA ARG A 415 -1.95 -9.73 23.37
C ARG A 415 -1.65 -9.14 24.75
N SER A 416 -0.75 -8.15 24.86
CA SER A 416 -0.39 -7.52 26.14
C SER A 416 -1.53 -6.67 26.69
N GLN A 417 -2.28 -6.00 25.80
CA GLN A 417 -3.36 -5.09 26.19
C GLN A 417 -4.64 -5.82 26.63
N THR A 418 -4.94 -6.98 26.03
CA THR A 418 -6.19 -7.70 26.29
C THR A 418 -6.02 -8.95 27.16
N GLY A 419 -4.83 -9.57 27.16
CA GLY A 419 -4.61 -10.90 27.73
C GLY A 419 -5.33 -12.04 26.99
N LEU A 420 -6.03 -11.76 25.89
CA LEU A 420 -6.79 -12.73 25.12
C LEU A 420 -5.93 -13.43 24.07
N SER A 421 -6.32 -14.65 23.70
CA SER A 421 -5.73 -15.31 22.54
C SER A 421 -6.12 -14.61 21.24
N ARG A 422 -5.29 -14.75 20.21
CA ARG A 422 -5.58 -14.17 18.89
C ARG A 422 -6.92 -14.62 18.34
N GLY A 423 -7.25 -15.91 18.50
CA GLY A 423 -8.53 -16.48 18.08
C GLY A 423 -9.70 -15.83 18.80
N GLN A 424 -9.62 -15.65 20.12
CA GLN A 424 -10.67 -14.98 20.90
C GLN A 424 -10.90 -13.53 20.43
N ILE A 425 -9.83 -12.80 20.09
CA ILE A 425 -9.96 -11.44 19.56
C ILE A 425 -10.66 -11.48 18.19
N VAL A 426 -10.21 -12.34 17.27
CA VAL A 426 -10.83 -12.49 15.94
C VAL A 426 -12.31 -12.86 16.05
N ASP A 427 -12.66 -13.82 16.91
CA ASP A 427 -14.05 -14.24 17.14
C ASP A 427 -14.93 -13.09 17.64
N ARG A 428 -14.39 -12.22 18.49
CA ARG A 428 -15.09 -11.05 19.00
C ARG A 428 -15.28 -9.98 17.93
N LEU A 429 -14.27 -9.74 17.09
CA LEU A 429 -14.37 -8.82 15.96
C LEU A 429 -15.37 -9.31 14.90
N VAL A 430 -15.32 -10.60 14.56
CA VAL A 430 -16.29 -11.26 13.66
C VAL A 430 -17.69 -11.20 14.25
N GLY A 431 -17.84 -11.51 15.54
CA GLY A 431 -19.11 -11.44 16.25
C GLY A 431 -19.67 -10.01 16.34
N TYR A 432 -18.80 -8.99 16.37
CA TYR A 432 -19.21 -7.58 16.32
C TYR A 432 -19.81 -7.24 14.96
N LEU A 433 -19.13 -7.59 13.86
CA LEU A 433 -19.61 -7.32 12.50
C LEU A 433 -20.90 -8.08 12.15
N ARG A 434 -21.03 -9.34 12.59
CA ARG A 434 -22.23 -10.16 12.32
C ARG A 434 -23.50 -9.72 13.06
N LYS A 435 -23.38 -8.85 14.07
CA LYS A 435 -24.52 -8.33 14.84
C LYS A 435 -25.07 -7.02 14.27
N ARG A 436 -24.37 -6.41 13.32
CA ARG A 436 -24.76 -5.20 12.61
C ARG A 436 -25.28 -5.57 11.23
#